data_AF-A0AAW0W7Q9-F1
#
_entry.id   AF-A0AAW0W7Q9-F1
#
_cell.length_a   1.000
_cell.length_b   1.000
_cell.length_c   1.000
_cell.angle_alpha   90.00
_cell.angle_beta   90.00
_cell.angle_gamma   90.00
#
_symmetry.space_group_name_H-M   'P 1'
#
loop_
_entity.id
_entity.type
_entity.pdbx_description
1 polymer ?
#
loop_
_entity_poly.entity_id
_entity_poly.type
_entity_poly.pdbx_seq_one_letter_code
_entity_poly.pdbx_strand_id
1 'polypeptide(L)'
;NKVEVVMTHKTPNNNTKMREEDILAGIITHLEYLSYNGLETMEPSWVRSVLLTAGVPRQSLMLWVLSQLVPTEAAEISTAPPHIHTQRILQCLSCMGICRSGDSEVIQGTAPAAAQLQFWQRCLDSISHVRRFSTSVKDQESESHSSSILLDQLADSPYLQPILKHWKVQQTSTEQNELQANVCQGISDLSKQHELFQGVYSLYIAPWTTSNTQLELPNTGPLVHESNVKLTKLTQVLKRTEEASQRCEELGEQEKAVTRHSNHSSAITSTLHSLISQQSLAKSVQ
;
A
#
# COMPACT_ATOMS: atom_id res chain seq x y z
N ASN A 1 -26.19 -39.65 -23.42
CA ASN A 1 -24.81 -39.25 -23.78
C ASN A 1 -24.08 -38.77 -22.54
N LYS A 2 -23.25 -39.65 -21.96
CA LYS A 2 -22.41 -39.37 -20.78
C LYS A 2 -21.02 -39.02 -21.33
N VAL A 3 -20.60 -37.77 -21.18
CA VAL A 3 -19.26 -37.32 -21.61
C VAL A 3 -18.31 -37.57 -20.46
N GLU A 4 -17.47 -38.59 -20.58
CA GLU A 4 -16.35 -38.84 -19.68
C GLU A 4 -15.26 -37.80 -19.96
N VAL A 5 -15.08 -36.85 -19.04
CA VAL A 5 -13.96 -35.91 -19.07
C VAL A 5 -12.75 -36.64 -18.48
N VAL A 6 -11.90 -37.17 -19.36
CA VAL A 6 -10.61 -37.73 -18.99
C VAL A 6 -9.68 -36.57 -18.60
N MET A 7 -9.52 -36.34 -17.30
CA MET A 7 -8.47 -35.46 -16.80
C MET A 7 -7.11 -36.14 -16.99
N THR A 8 -6.38 -35.78 -18.05
CA THR A 8 -4.98 -36.17 -18.21
C THR A 8 -4.12 -35.39 -17.21
N HIS A 9 -3.63 -36.06 -16.17
CA HIS A 9 -2.65 -35.50 -15.25
C HIS A 9 -1.34 -35.23 -16.00
N LYS A 10 -1.08 -33.96 -16.30
CA LYS A 10 0.16 -33.50 -16.93
C LYS A 10 1.29 -33.59 -15.90
N THR A 11 2.22 -34.51 -16.09
CA THR A 11 3.40 -34.66 -15.23
C THR A 11 4.24 -33.36 -15.28
N PRO A 12 4.65 -32.80 -14.13
CA PRO A 12 5.42 -31.57 -14.10
C PRO A 12 6.78 -31.73 -14.78
N ASN A 13 7.15 -30.78 -15.64
CA ASN A 13 8.38 -30.77 -16.42
C ASN A 13 9.62 -30.63 -15.51
N ASN A 14 10.47 -31.66 -15.44
CA ASN A 14 11.67 -31.69 -14.60
C ASN A 14 12.60 -30.48 -14.81
N ASN A 15 12.64 -29.90 -16.01
CA ASN A 15 13.47 -28.73 -16.30
C ASN A 15 13.06 -27.48 -15.51
N THR A 16 11.80 -27.38 -15.10
CA THR A 16 11.31 -26.21 -14.35
C THR A 16 11.81 -26.25 -12.91
N LYS A 17 11.79 -27.43 -12.28
CA LYS A 17 12.25 -27.61 -10.91
C LYS A 17 13.73 -27.28 -10.75
N MET A 18 14.57 -27.75 -11.67
CA MET A 18 16.02 -27.49 -11.62
C MET A 18 16.31 -25.98 -11.63
N ARG A 19 15.62 -25.22 -12.49
CA ARG A 19 15.77 -23.77 -12.57
C ARG A 19 15.32 -23.04 -11.29
N GLU A 20 14.28 -23.53 -10.61
CA GLU A 20 13.82 -22.94 -9.34
C GLU A 20 14.84 -23.13 -8.22
N GLU A 21 15.52 -24.29 -8.16
CA GLU A 21 16.60 -24.54 -7.19
C GLU A 21 17.78 -23.60 -7.41
N ASP A 22 18.19 -23.39 -8.67
CA ASP A 22 19.30 -22.50 -9.01
C ASP A 22 19.00 -21.04 -8.60
N ILE A 23 17.78 -20.58 -8.85
CA ILE A 23 17.34 -19.22 -8.45
C ILE A 23 17.29 -19.10 -6.93
N LEU A 24 16.77 -20.12 -6.24
CA LEU A 24 16.70 -20.15 -4.78
C LEU A 24 18.10 -20.10 -4.15
N ALA A 25 19.05 -20.88 -4.67
CA ALA A 25 20.44 -20.84 -4.21
C ALA A 25 21.04 -19.43 -4.39
N GLY A 26 20.79 -18.80 -5.54
CA GLY A 26 21.21 -17.41 -5.79
C GLY A 26 20.61 -16.42 -4.77
N ILE A 27 19.31 -16.54 -4.47
CA ILE A 27 18.64 -15.71 -3.46
C ILE A 27 19.26 -15.89 -2.06
N ILE A 28 19.58 -17.12 -1.66
CA ILE A 28 20.20 -17.41 -0.36
C ILE A 28 21.57 -16.73 -0.27
N THR A 29 22.45 -16.94 -1.26
CA THR A 29 23.76 -16.29 -1.31
C THR A 29 23.64 -14.76 -1.28
N HIS A 30 22.59 -14.22 -1.92
CA HIS A 30 22.36 -12.78 -1.94
C HIS A 30 21.91 -12.21 -0.59
N LEU A 31 21.05 -12.93 0.12
CA LEU A 31 20.65 -12.58 1.49
C LEU A 31 21.82 -12.68 2.48
N GLU A 32 22.69 -13.67 2.33
CA GLU A 32 23.95 -13.80 3.10
C GLU A 32 24.87 -12.60 2.84
N TYR A 33 25.07 -12.25 1.56
CA TYR A 33 25.86 -11.07 1.16
C TYR A 33 25.29 -9.77 1.74
N LEU A 34 23.96 -9.64 1.81
CA LEU A 34 23.30 -8.49 2.40
C LEU A 34 23.29 -8.49 3.93
N SER A 35 23.83 -9.55 4.55
CA SER A 35 23.92 -9.75 6.00
C SER A 35 22.54 -9.72 6.67
N TYR A 36 21.57 -10.46 6.12
CA TYR A 36 20.29 -10.65 6.81
C TYR A 36 20.49 -11.52 8.06
N ASN A 37 20.35 -10.90 9.24
CA ASN A 37 20.57 -11.54 10.55
C ASN A 37 19.73 -12.80 10.80
N GLY A 38 18.62 -12.98 10.07
CA GLY A 38 17.75 -14.15 10.22
C GLY A 38 18.29 -15.44 9.60
N LEU A 39 19.46 -15.43 8.94
CA LEU A 39 20.00 -16.59 8.22
C LEU A 39 20.95 -17.50 9.02
N GLU A 40 21.63 -16.98 10.04
CA GLU A 40 22.79 -17.64 10.67
C GLU A 40 22.48 -19.02 11.29
N THR A 41 21.21 -19.33 11.51
CA THR A 41 20.75 -20.59 12.12
C THR A 41 19.80 -21.40 11.25
N MET A 42 19.58 -20.99 9.99
CA MET A 42 18.50 -21.52 9.17
C MET A 42 19.01 -22.54 8.15
N GLU A 43 18.37 -23.72 8.12
CA GLU A 43 18.56 -24.69 7.05
C GLU A 43 18.01 -24.14 5.71
N PRO A 44 18.64 -24.43 4.55
CA PRO A 44 18.13 -24.00 3.23
C PRO A 44 16.65 -24.35 2.98
N SER A 45 16.17 -25.47 3.52
CA SER A 45 14.77 -25.90 3.45
C SER A 45 13.82 -24.94 4.18
N TRP A 46 14.26 -24.35 5.30
CA TRP A 46 13.52 -23.32 6.01
C TRP A 46 13.47 -22.02 5.21
N VAL A 47 14.60 -21.59 4.63
CA VAL A 47 14.65 -20.37 3.81
C VAL A 47 13.70 -20.49 2.62
N ARG A 48 13.68 -21.66 1.96
CA ARG A 48 12.68 -21.97 0.93
C ARG A 48 11.25 -21.78 1.44
N SER A 49 10.95 -22.32 2.61
CA SER A 49 9.62 -22.21 3.22
C SER A 49 9.22 -20.75 3.43
N VAL A 50 10.12 -19.93 3.97
CA VAL A 50 9.88 -18.48 4.17
C VAL A 50 9.66 -17.74 2.86
N LEU A 51 10.45 -18.04 1.84
CA LEU A 51 10.37 -17.38 0.54
C LEU A 51 9.15 -17.78 -0.29
N LEU A 52 8.60 -18.98 -0.08
CA LEU A 52 7.53 -19.52 -0.94
C LEU A 52 6.18 -19.72 -0.24
N THR A 53 6.13 -19.60 1.09
CA THR A 53 4.93 -19.88 1.88
C THR A 53 4.49 -18.63 2.64
N ALA A 54 3.18 -18.46 2.76
CA ALA A 54 2.59 -17.47 3.63
C ALA A 54 2.93 -17.74 5.11
N GLY A 55 3.32 -16.70 5.84
CA GLY A 55 3.60 -16.84 7.27
C GLY A 55 4.25 -15.61 7.89
N VAL A 56 4.34 -15.62 9.22
CA VAL A 56 5.01 -14.55 9.99
C VAL A 56 6.48 -14.38 9.57
N PRO A 57 7.30 -15.43 9.39
CA PRO A 57 8.69 -15.25 8.96
C PRO A 57 8.84 -14.53 7.63
N ARG A 58 7.90 -14.77 6.69
CA ARG A 58 7.85 -14.07 5.41
C ARG A 58 7.60 -12.58 5.61
N GLN A 59 6.62 -12.22 6.43
CA GLN A 59 6.32 -10.81 6.73
C GLN A 59 7.52 -10.11 7.38
N SER A 60 8.22 -10.78 8.31
CA SER A 60 9.45 -10.26 8.89
C SER A 60 10.54 -10.01 7.84
N LEU A 61 10.72 -10.93 6.89
CA LEU A 61 11.66 -10.75 5.79
C LEU A 61 11.24 -9.59 4.86
N MET A 62 9.94 -9.42 4.60
CA MET A 62 9.42 -8.30 3.81
C MET A 62 9.64 -6.95 4.49
N LEU A 63 9.42 -6.87 5.81
CA LEU A 63 9.72 -5.66 6.59
C LEU A 63 11.22 -5.37 6.63
N TRP A 64 12.06 -6.40 6.69
CA TRP A 64 13.50 -6.23 6.53
C TRP A 64 13.87 -5.70 5.14
N VAL A 65 13.29 -6.25 4.07
CA VAL A 65 13.51 -5.72 2.70
C VAL A 65 13.14 -4.24 2.63
N LEU A 66 11.98 -3.86 3.19
CA LEU A 66 11.58 -2.45 3.22
C LEU A 66 12.52 -1.62 4.08
N SER A 67 13.03 -2.11 5.21
CA SER A 67 13.97 -1.33 6.04
C SER A 67 15.29 -1.06 5.33
N GLN A 68 15.63 -1.86 4.31
CA GLN A 68 16.79 -1.62 3.45
C GLN A 68 16.51 -0.61 2.32
N LEU A 69 15.25 -0.52 1.85
CA LEU A 69 14.88 0.33 0.71
C LEU A 69 14.29 1.68 1.12
N VAL A 70 13.39 1.66 2.10
CA VAL A 70 12.56 2.79 2.57
C VAL A 70 12.44 2.72 4.11
N PRO A 71 13.50 3.10 4.85
CA PRO A 71 13.57 2.87 6.30
C PRO A 71 12.45 3.54 7.11
N THR A 72 12.02 4.74 6.71
CA THR A 72 10.98 5.51 7.38
C THR A 72 9.64 4.77 7.32
N GLU A 73 9.23 4.36 6.12
CA GLU A 73 8.01 3.61 5.86
C GLU A 73 8.04 2.24 6.54
N ALA A 74 9.19 1.57 6.53
CA ALA A 74 9.35 0.29 7.23
C ALA A 74 9.10 0.41 8.74
N ALA A 75 9.57 1.50 9.37
CA ALA A 75 9.34 1.77 10.78
C ALA A 75 7.85 2.02 11.05
N GLU A 76 7.19 2.84 10.23
CA GLU A 76 5.75 3.11 10.34
C GLU A 76 4.92 1.82 10.21
N ILE A 77 5.19 1.02 9.18
CA ILE A 77 4.47 -0.24 8.94
C ILE A 77 4.69 -1.21 10.11
N SER A 78 5.90 -1.28 10.67
CA SER A 78 6.20 -2.17 11.80
C SER A 78 5.36 -1.84 13.06
N THR A 79 4.97 -0.58 13.24
CA THR A 79 4.09 -0.14 14.36
C THR A 79 2.59 -0.25 14.05
N ALA A 80 2.24 -0.42 12.78
CA ALA A 80 0.86 -0.47 12.33
C ALA A 80 0.17 -1.80 12.72
N PRO A 81 -1.19 -1.84 12.74
CA PRO A 81 -1.93 -3.09 12.89
C PRO A 81 -1.57 -4.14 11.82
N PRO A 82 -1.41 -5.43 12.17
CA PRO A 82 -0.96 -6.46 11.22
C PRO A 82 -1.80 -6.60 9.95
N HIS A 83 -3.12 -6.35 10.04
CA HIS A 83 -4.03 -6.48 8.90
C HIS A 83 -3.77 -5.46 7.78
N ILE A 84 -3.11 -4.33 8.07
CA ILE A 84 -2.76 -3.33 7.04
C ILE A 84 -1.35 -3.48 6.48
N HIS A 85 -0.51 -4.35 7.07
CA HIS A 85 0.89 -4.52 6.67
C HIS A 85 1.01 -4.88 5.19
N THR A 86 0.28 -5.91 4.75
CA THR A 86 0.34 -6.38 3.35
C THR A 86 0.01 -5.27 2.35
N GLN A 87 -1.03 -4.48 2.62
CA GLN A 87 -1.44 -3.39 1.74
C GLN A 87 -0.38 -2.29 1.67
N ARG A 88 0.19 -1.89 2.82
CA ARG A 88 1.22 -0.86 2.88
C ARG A 88 2.53 -1.32 2.22
N ILE A 89 2.93 -2.57 2.47
CA ILE A 89 4.10 -3.18 1.83
C ILE A 89 3.93 -3.20 0.30
N LEU A 90 2.77 -3.66 -0.18
CA LEU A 90 2.44 -3.68 -1.60
C LEU A 90 2.49 -2.27 -2.22
N GLN A 91 1.94 -1.28 -1.52
CA GLN A 91 1.98 0.11 -1.97
C GLN A 91 3.42 0.62 -2.11
N CYS A 92 4.26 0.45 -1.09
CA CYS A 92 5.66 0.89 -1.13
C CYS A 92 6.45 0.21 -2.27
N LEU A 93 6.35 -1.11 -2.38
CA LEU A 93 7.06 -1.87 -3.42
C LEU A 93 6.56 -1.57 -4.82
N SER A 94 5.26 -1.30 -4.98
CA SER A 94 4.68 -0.87 -6.26
C SER A 94 5.14 0.52 -6.66
N CYS A 95 5.25 1.47 -5.72
CA CYS A 95 5.80 2.80 -5.98
C CYS A 95 7.28 2.74 -6.43
N MET A 96 8.03 1.75 -5.95
CA MET A 96 9.42 1.51 -6.37
C MET A 96 9.54 0.70 -7.68
N GLY A 97 8.42 0.28 -8.28
CA GLY A 97 8.43 -0.50 -9.52
C GLY A 97 8.92 -1.94 -9.38
N ILE A 98 8.96 -2.48 -8.16
CA ILE A 98 9.39 -3.87 -7.89
C ILE A 98 8.27 -4.85 -8.27
N CYS A 99 7.03 -4.50 -7.96
CA CYS A 99 5.82 -5.27 -8.28
C CYS A 99 4.68 -4.35 -8.77
N ARG A 100 3.58 -4.94 -9.23
CA ARG A 100 2.35 -4.22 -9.60
C ARG A 100 1.44 -4.05 -8.38
N SER A 101 0.56 -3.05 -8.41
CA SER A 101 -0.42 -2.80 -7.36
C SER A 101 -1.44 -3.92 -7.13
N GLY A 102 -1.57 -4.87 -8.07
CA GLY A 102 -2.42 -6.06 -7.96
C GLY A 102 -1.70 -7.32 -7.47
N ASP A 103 -0.38 -7.28 -7.24
CA ASP A 103 0.43 -8.47 -6.92
C ASP A 103 0.37 -8.85 -5.42
N SER A 104 -0.80 -8.71 -4.78
CA SER A 104 -0.97 -8.99 -3.35
C SER A 104 -0.66 -10.45 -2.99
N GLU A 105 -0.95 -11.39 -3.87
CA GLU A 105 -0.64 -12.81 -3.68
C GLU A 105 0.86 -13.10 -3.57
N VAL A 106 1.67 -12.33 -4.30
CA VAL A 106 3.13 -12.43 -4.22
C VAL A 106 3.62 -11.94 -2.86
N ILE A 107 3.05 -10.84 -2.35
CA ILE A 107 3.38 -10.32 -1.01
C ILE A 107 2.97 -11.33 0.08
N GLN A 108 1.76 -11.89 -0.04
CA GLN A 108 1.21 -12.86 0.91
C GLN A 108 1.89 -14.22 0.87
N GLY A 109 2.55 -14.59 -0.23
CA GLY A 109 3.16 -15.91 -0.41
C GLY A 109 2.18 -16.98 -0.87
N THR A 110 1.12 -16.58 -1.59
CA THR A 110 0.10 -17.46 -2.18
C THR A 110 0.20 -17.57 -3.70
N ALA A 111 1.03 -16.74 -4.34
CA ALA A 111 1.30 -16.79 -5.78
C ALA A 111 2.11 -18.03 -6.20
N PRO A 112 2.17 -18.39 -7.49
CA PRO A 112 3.03 -19.48 -7.98
C PRO A 112 4.52 -19.26 -7.64
N ALA A 113 5.23 -20.34 -7.32
CA ALA A 113 6.63 -20.30 -6.86
C ALA A 113 7.56 -19.49 -7.79
N ALA A 114 7.46 -19.71 -9.11
CA ALA A 114 8.23 -18.96 -10.10
C ALA A 114 8.04 -17.43 -10.01
N ALA A 115 6.81 -16.95 -9.73
CA ALA A 115 6.54 -15.53 -9.57
C ALA A 115 7.11 -14.98 -8.26
N GLN A 116 7.00 -15.76 -7.18
CA GLN A 116 7.57 -15.39 -5.88
C GLN A 116 9.10 -15.30 -5.93
N LEU A 117 9.77 -16.25 -6.56
CA LEU A 117 11.23 -16.24 -6.71
C LEU A 117 11.72 -15.03 -7.53
N GLN A 118 11.04 -14.72 -8.64
CA GLN A 118 11.37 -13.52 -9.42
C GLN A 118 11.17 -12.23 -8.62
N PHE A 119 10.11 -12.17 -7.81
CA PHE A 119 9.85 -11.04 -6.94
C PHE A 119 10.99 -10.84 -5.93
N TRP A 120 11.40 -11.91 -5.24
CA TRP A 120 12.52 -11.84 -4.30
C TRP A 120 13.82 -11.40 -4.95
N GLN A 121 14.13 -11.95 -6.12
CA GLN A 121 15.32 -11.56 -6.87
C GLN A 121 15.33 -10.05 -7.17
N ARG A 122 14.21 -9.50 -7.65
CA ARG A 122 14.09 -8.04 -7.90
C ARG A 122 14.25 -7.21 -6.63
N CYS A 123 13.70 -7.65 -5.50
CA CYS A 123 13.87 -6.96 -4.22
C CYS A 123 15.34 -6.88 -3.82
N LEU A 124 16.07 -8.01 -3.88
CA LEU A 124 17.46 -8.09 -3.43
C LEU A 124 18.43 -7.37 -4.40
N ASP A 125 18.15 -7.44 -5.70
CA ASP A 125 18.83 -6.63 -6.71
C ASP A 125 18.65 -5.14 -6.40
N SER A 126 17.42 -4.70 -6.12
CA SER A 126 17.11 -3.31 -5.78
C SER A 126 17.87 -2.84 -4.54
N ILE A 127 17.93 -3.65 -3.47
CA ILE A 127 18.71 -3.33 -2.26
C ILE A 127 20.20 -3.18 -2.59
N SER A 128 20.72 -4.08 -3.43
CA SER A 128 22.13 -4.06 -3.83
C SER A 128 22.48 -2.81 -4.63
N HIS A 129 21.57 -2.37 -5.50
CA HIS A 129 21.70 -1.10 -6.19
C HIS A 129 21.74 0.05 -5.20
N VAL A 130 20.78 0.18 -4.29
CA VAL A 130 20.73 1.26 -3.29
C VAL A 130 22.01 1.32 -2.45
N ARG A 131 22.50 0.17 -1.94
CA ARG A 131 23.71 0.13 -1.11
C ARG A 131 24.97 0.59 -1.85
N ARG A 132 25.10 0.29 -3.14
CA ARG A 132 26.25 0.74 -3.96
C ARG A 132 26.32 2.26 -4.05
N PHE A 133 25.20 2.96 -3.94
CA PHE A 133 25.16 4.42 -3.97
C PHE A 133 25.39 5.05 -2.60
N SER A 134 24.83 4.47 -1.54
CA SER A 134 24.95 5.03 -0.19
C SER A 134 26.39 5.08 0.35
N THR A 135 27.28 4.19 -0.10
CA THR A 135 28.68 4.17 0.35
C THR A 135 29.52 5.33 -0.18
N SER A 136 29.04 6.10 -1.15
CA SER A 136 29.82 7.19 -1.78
C SER A 136 29.70 8.55 -1.07
N VAL A 137 28.83 8.69 -0.08
CA VAL A 137 28.47 10.01 0.49
C VAL A 137 29.47 10.52 1.54
N LYS A 138 30.41 9.68 2.01
CA LYS A 138 31.39 10.13 3.03
C LYS A 138 32.55 10.95 2.48
N ASP A 139 32.71 11.07 1.15
CA ASP A 139 33.88 11.72 0.52
C ASP A 139 33.57 12.82 -0.53
N GLN A 140 32.34 13.35 -0.65
CA GLN A 140 32.00 14.32 -1.72
C GLN A 140 31.42 15.67 -1.26
N GLU A 141 32.29 16.66 -1.11
CA GLU A 141 31.99 18.10 -1.27
C GLU A 141 31.89 18.51 -2.76
N SER A 142 31.34 17.66 -3.65
CA SER A 142 31.20 17.98 -5.08
C SER A 142 29.90 17.44 -5.66
N GLU A 143 28.82 18.19 -5.41
CA GLU A 143 27.45 17.91 -5.88
C GLU A 143 27.29 17.76 -7.40
N SER A 144 28.27 18.17 -8.22
CA SER A 144 28.12 18.13 -9.69
C SER A 144 28.26 16.72 -10.29
N HIS A 145 28.89 15.76 -9.60
CA HIS A 145 29.08 14.39 -10.12
C HIS A 145 27.93 13.42 -9.81
N SER A 146 27.15 13.68 -8.76
CA SER A 146 26.01 12.83 -8.38
C SER A 146 24.89 12.85 -9.43
N SER A 147 24.64 14.01 -10.04
CA SER A 147 23.58 14.18 -11.03
C SER A 147 23.83 13.41 -12.34
N SER A 148 25.09 13.19 -12.75
CA SER A 148 25.37 12.46 -14.00
C SER A 148 25.17 10.94 -13.84
N ILE A 149 25.44 10.40 -12.65
CA ILE A 149 25.33 8.96 -12.36
C ILE A 149 23.87 8.49 -12.34
N LEU A 150 22.95 9.33 -11.82
CA LEU A 150 21.51 9.04 -11.84
C LEU A 150 20.95 9.04 -13.28
N LEU A 151 21.45 9.92 -14.14
CA LEU A 151 21.03 10.01 -15.54
C LEU A 151 21.48 8.80 -16.36
N ASP A 152 22.70 8.30 -16.12
CA ASP A 152 23.18 7.07 -16.76
C ASP A 152 22.33 5.85 -16.36
N GLN A 153 21.83 5.79 -15.13
CA GLN A 153 20.96 4.69 -14.67
C GLN A 153 19.52 4.78 -15.17
N LEU A 154 19.00 6.00 -15.31
CA LEU A 154 17.72 6.24 -15.99
C LEU A 154 17.81 5.77 -17.46
N ALA A 155 18.96 5.95 -18.11
CA ALA A 155 19.19 5.46 -19.47
C ALA A 155 19.22 3.93 -19.57
N ASP A 156 19.73 3.23 -18.54
CA ASP A 156 19.81 1.77 -18.48
C ASP A 156 18.54 1.08 -17.94
N SER A 157 17.54 1.85 -17.49
CA SER A 157 16.31 1.29 -16.93
C SER A 157 15.52 0.46 -17.97
N PRO A 158 15.20 -0.83 -17.68
CA PRO A 158 14.49 -1.72 -18.60
C PRO A 158 13.04 -1.27 -18.88
N TYR A 159 12.48 -0.39 -18.05
CA TYR A 159 11.15 0.18 -18.23
C TYR A 159 11.15 1.44 -19.10
N LEU A 160 12.27 2.16 -19.16
CA LEU A 160 12.45 3.34 -20.01
C LEU A 160 13.03 2.98 -21.38
N GLN A 161 13.75 1.86 -21.49
CA GLN A 161 14.28 1.34 -22.75
C GLN A 161 13.24 1.20 -23.88
N PRO A 162 12.00 0.72 -23.65
CA PRO A 162 10.96 0.68 -24.69
C PRO A 162 10.55 2.09 -25.15
N ILE A 163 10.46 3.05 -24.22
CA ILE A 163 10.10 4.45 -24.50
C ILE A 163 11.21 5.14 -25.28
N LEU A 164 12.47 4.97 -24.83
CA LEU A 164 13.66 5.48 -25.48
C LEU A 164 13.91 4.85 -26.86
N LYS A 165 13.64 3.55 -27.03
CA LYS A 165 13.70 2.87 -28.34
C LYS A 165 12.63 3.36 -29.28
N HIS A 166 11.42 3.64 -28.79
CA HIS A 166 10.36 4.21 -29.62
C HIS A 166 10.73 5.61 -30.12
N TRP A 167 11.48 6.39 -29.32
CA TRP A 167 11.99 7.71 -29.70
C TRP A 167 13.26 7.66 -30.57
N LYS A 168 14.15 6.68 -30.39
CA LYS A 168 15.41 6.55 -31.15
C LYS A 168 15.24 6.23 -32.64
N VAL A 169 14.05 5.87 -33.11
CA VAL A 169 13.82 5.49 -34.52
C VAL A 169 13.88 6.70 -35.48
N GLN A 170 14.02 7.94 -35.01
CA GLN A 170 13.97 9.13 -35.87
C GLN A 170 15.16 10.10 -35.80
N GLN A 171 16.21 9.88 -35.00
CA GLN A 171 17.21 10.94 -34.78
C GLN A 171 18.63 10.60 -35.19
N THR A 172 19.30 11.63 -35.73
CA THR A 172 20.72 11.64 -36.07
C THR A 172 21.58 11.83 -34.81
N SER A 173 22.87 11.44 -34.85
CA SER A 173 23.74 11.41 -33.65
C SER A 173 23.93 12.78 -32.97
N THR A 174 23.74 13.87 -33.69
CA THR A 174 23.85 15.24 -33.16
C THR A 174 22.60 15.64 -32.37
N GLU A 175 21.41 15.24 -32.85
CA GLU A 175 20.13 15.46 -32.16
C GLU A 175 20.01 14.63 -30.89
N GLN A 176 20.71 13.49 -30.82
CA GLN A 176 20.70 12.64 -29.63
C GLN A 176 21.36 13.31 -28.41
N ASN A 177 22.46 14.05 -28.61
CA ASN A 177 23.13 14.77 -27.53
C ASN A 177 22.28 15.97 -27.05
N GLU A 178 21.61 16.66 -27.98
CA GLU A 178 20.74 17.79 -27.67
C GLU A 178 19.45 17.33 -26.97
N LEU A 179 18.88 16.21 -27.41
CA LEU A 179 17.75 15.57 -26.74
C LEU A 179 18.13 15.07 -25.35
N GLN A 180 19.31 14.45 -25.19
CA GLN A 180 19.80 14.04 -23.88
C GLN A 180 19.95 15.25 -22.97
N ALA A 181 20.58 16.33 -23.42
CA ALA A 181 20.70 17.57 -22.64
C ALA A 181 19.32 18.13 -22.24
N ASN A 182 18.35 18.14 -23.15
CA ASN A 182 16.99 18.62 -22.88
C ASN A 182 16.22 17.71 -21.91
N VAL A 183 16.39 16.39 -22.00
CA VAL A 183 15.77 15.43 -21.06
C VAL A 183 16.41 15.56 -19.68
N CYS A 184 17.74 15.67 -19.61
CA CYS A 184 18.46 15.90 -18.36
C CYS A 184 18.01 17.21 -17.70
N GLN A 185 17.89 18.29 -18.49
CA GLN A 185 17.40 19.58 -18.02
C GLN A 185 15.94 19.47 -17.54
N GLY A 186 15.07 18.81 -18.30
CA GLY A 186 13.68 18.60 -17.92
C GLY A 186 13.51 17.77 -16.65
N ILE A 187 14.34 16.73 -16.45
CA ILE A 187 14.39 15.95 -15.21
C ILE A 187 14.88 16.82 -14.05
N SER A 188 15.92 17.63 -14.25
CA SER A 188 16.42 18.56 -13.23
C SER A 188 15.35 19.58 -12.82
N ASP A 189 14.64 20.14 -13.80
CA ASP A 189 13.57 21.10 -13.56
C ASP A 189 12.38 20.46 -12.84
N LEU A 190 12.00 19.24 -13.22
CA LEU A 190 10.97 18.46 -12.52
C LEU A 190 11.39 18.11 -11.09
N SER A 191 12.65 17.78 -10.85
CA SER A 191 13.18 17.53 -9.50
C SER A 191 13.08 18.77 -8.63
N LYS A 192 13.49 19.94 -9.15
CA LYS A 192 13.35 21.22 -8.44
C LYS A 192 11.89 21.58 -8.18
N GLN A 193 11.01 21.34 -9.15
CA GLN A 193 9.56 21.53 -8.97
C GLN A 193 8.99 20.57 -7.92
N HIS A 194 9.47 19.33 -7.86
CA HIS A 194 9.08 18.36 -6.85
C HIS A 194 9.52 18.81 -5.45
N GLU A 195 10.76 19.26 -5.28
CA GLU A 195 11.25 19.80 -4.00
C GLU A 195 10.45 21.02 -3.56
N LEU A 196 10.17 21.96 -4.48
CA LEU A 196 9.31 23.11 -4.21
C LEU A 196 7.90 22.67 -3.81
N PHE A 197 7.31 21.71 -4.52
CA PHE A 197 5.99 21.17 -4.20
C PHE A 197 5.98 20.45 -2.86
N GLN A 198 7.01 19.65 -2.55
CA GLN A 198 7.15 18.96 -1.28
C GLN A 198 7.31 19.95 -0.13
N GLY A 199 8.07 21.03 -0.33
CA GLY A 199 8.17 22.14 0.61
C GLY A 199 6.82 22.83 0.84
N VAL A 200 6.10 23.18 -0.24
CA VAL A 200 4.77 23.79 -0.13
C VAL A 200 3.78 22.85 0.55
N TYR A 201 3.81 21.57 0.20
CA TYR A 201 2.94 20.55 0.77
C TYR A 201 3.23 20.39 2.26
N SER A 202 4.48 20.23 2.66
CA SER A 202 4.86 20.01 4.07
C SER A 202 4.66 21.26 4.95
N LEU A 203 4.91 22.47 4.44
CA LEU A 203 4.79 23.70 5.23
C LEU A 203 3.37 24.25 5.29
N TYR A 204 2.58 24.10 4.23
CA TYR A 204 1.27 24.75 4.13
C TYR A 204 0.12 23.75 4.06
N ILE A 205 0.25 22.69 3.25
CA ILE A 205 -0.88 21.79 2.97
C ILE A 205 -1.05 20.76 4.09
N ALA A 206 0.01 20.09 4.52
CA ALA A 206 -0.04 19.03 5.54
C ALA A 206 -0.45 19.56 6.92
N PRO A 207 0.03 20.72 7.41
CA PRO A 207 -0.47 21.31 8.65
C PRO A 207 -1.93 21.76 8.51
N TRP A 208 -2.34 22.18 7.31
CA TRP A 208 -3.73 22.57 7.05
C TRP A 208 -4.68 21.39 7.00
N THR A 209 -4.31 20.26 6.40
CA THR A 209 -5.14 19.04 6.38
C THR A 209 -5.23 18.37 7.75
N THR A 210 -4.25 18.59 8.61
CA THR A 210 -4.19 17.98 9.95
C THR A 210 -4.66 18.90 11.08
N SER A 211 -4.75 20.21 10.85
CA SER A 211 -5.20 21.17 11.85
C SER A 211 -6.71 21.44 11.72
N ASN A 212 -7.45 21.23 12.82
CA ASN A 212 -8.87 21.57 12.95
C ASN A 212 -9.13 23.10 13.00
N THR A 213 -8.10 23.93 12.89
CA THR A 213 -8.24 25.39 12.92
C THR A 213 -8.12 25.97 11.52
N GLN A 214 -9.11 26.79 11.12
CA GLN A 214 -9.10 27.55 9.87
C GLN A 214 -7.88 28.47 9.83
N LEU A 215 -6.82 28.04 9.14
CA LEU A 215 -5.70 28.90 8.79
C LEU A 215 -6.12 29.76 7.58
N GLU A 216 -6.21 31.08 7.79
CA GLU A 216 -6.32 32.04 6.71
C GLU A 216 -5.00 32.03 5.92
N LEU A 217 -5.01 31.44 4.73
CA LEU A 217 -3.88 31.47 3.81
C LEU A 217 -3.72 32.89 3.24
N PRO A 218 -2.62 33.61 3.48
CA PRO A 218 -2.38 34.88 2.83
C PRO A 218 -2.11 34.66 1.33
N ASN A 219 -3.04 35.15 0.51
CA ASN A 219 -2.85 35.51 -0.90
C ASN A 219 -2.18 34.47 -1.82
N THR A 220 -2.69 33.23 -1.82
CA THR A 220 -2.21 32.12 -2.67
C THR A 220 -2.63 32.19 -4.16
N GLY A 221 -3.10 33.35 -4.62
CA GLY A 221 -3.60 33.55 -5.98
C GLY A 221 -5.03 33.02 -6.20
N PRO A 222 -5.68 33.43 -7.32
CA PRO A 222 -7.13 33.24 -7.51
C PRO A 222 -7.56 31.77 -7.63
N LEU A 223 -6.75 30.91 -8.25
CA LEU A 223 -7.07 29.47 -8.41
C LEU A 223 -7.02 28.70 -7.08
N VAL A 224 -6.05 29.01 -6.22
CA VAL A 224 -5.93 28.39 -4.90
C VAL A 224 -7.02 28.91 -3.98
N HIS A 225 -7.34 30.21 -4.06
CA HIS A 225 -8.48 30.78 -3.33
C HIS A 225 -9.81 30.12 -3.74
N GLU A 226 -10.08 29.95 -5.04
CA GLU A 226 -11.29 29.28 -5.52
C GLU A 226 -11.36 27.82 -5.02
N SER A 227 -10.24 27.10 -5.08
CA SER A 227 -10.14 25.74 -4.59
C SER A 227 -10.39 25.66 -3.07
N ASN A 228 -9.84 26.60 -2.30
CA ASN A 228 -10.07 26.70 -0.85
C ASN A 228 -11.54 27.01 -0.51
N VAL A 229 -12.19 27.89 -1.27
CA VAL A 229 -13.63 28.17 -1.12
C VAL A 229 -14.46 26.90 -1.40
N LYS A 230 -14.15 26.16 -2.46
CA LYS A 230 -14.83 24.89 -2.77
C LYS A 230 -14.60 23.85 -1.68
N LEU A 231 -13.38 23.73 -1.17
CA LEU A 231 -13.05 22.76 -0.14
C LEU A 231 -13.69 23.11 1.20
N THR A 232 -13.72 24.40 1.56
CA THR A 232 -14.47 24.88 2.74
C THR A 232 -15.96 24.56 2.65
N LYS A 233 -16.58 24.76 1.47
CA LYS A 233 -17.97 24.37 1.24
C LYS A 233 -18.17 22.86 1.38
N LEU A 234 -17.26 22.05 0.83
CA LEU A 234 -17.32 20.60 0.95
C LEU A 234 -17.21 20.14 2.41
N THR A 235 -16.26 20.69 3.18
CA THR A 235 -16.11 20.42 4.61
C THR A 235 -17.38 20.77 5.39
N GLN A 236 -18.03 21.89 5.07
CA GLN A 236 -19.30 22.27 5.71
C GLN A 236 -20.44 21.29 5.38
N VAL A 237 -20.51 20.81 4.12
CA VAL A 237 -21.50 19.79 3.71
C VAL A 237 -21.26 18.48 4.44
N LEU A 238 -20.00 18.01 4.51
CA LEU A 238 -19.64 16.79 5.22
C LEU A 238 -20.02 16.86 6.70
N LYS A 239 -19.72 17.98 7.38
CA LYS A 239 -20.11 18.19 8.77
C LYS A 239 -21.63 18.12 8.98
N ARG A 240 -22.42 18.73 8.09
CA ARG A 240 -23.90 18.65 8.16
C ARG A 240 -24.42 17.23 7.92
N THR A 241 -23.79 16.48 7.03
CA THR A 241 -24.14 15.08 6.77
C THR A 241 -23.83 14.20 7.98
N GLU A 242 -22.70 14.43 8.66
CA GLU A 242 -22.34 13.76 9.90
C GLU A 242 -23.33 14.06 11.03
N GLU A 243 -23.68 15.34 11.24
CA GLU A 243 -24.71 15.76 12.19
C GLU A 243 -26.09 15.13 11.89
N ALA A 244 -26.45 15.02 10.60
CA ALA A 244 -27.68 14.36 10.18
C ALA A 244 -27.63 12.84 10.45
N SER A 245 -26.50 12.19 10.18
CA SER A 245 -26.29 10.77 10.47
C SER A 245 -26.45 10.48 11.97
N GLN A 246 -25.83 11.30 12.82
CA GLN A 246 -25.95 11.17 14.28
C GLN A 246 -27.39 11.32 14.75
N ARG A 247 -28.15 12.29 14.22
CA ARG A 247 -29.58 12.43 14.52
C ARG A 247 -30.41 11.22 14.08
N CYS A 248 -30.10 10.62 12.94
CA CYS A 248 -30.77 9.40 12.49
C CYS A 248 -30.52 8.23 13.45
N GLU A 249 -29.30 8.10 13.98
CA GLU A 249 -28.98 7.08 15.00
C GLU A 249 -29.76 7.32 16.30
N GLU A 250 -29.81 8.57 16.78
CA GLU A 250 -30.59 8.95 17.97
C GLU A 250 -32.09 8.64 17.80
N LEU A 251 -32.66 8.97 16.64
CA LEU A 251 -34.06 8.66 16.32
C LEU A 251 -34.29 7.14 16.27
N GLY A 252 -33.35 6.37 15.73
CA GLY A 252 -33.41 4.91 15.73
C GLY A 252 -33.41 4.31 17.14
N GLU A 253 -32.63 4.87 18.06
CA GLU A 253 -32.65 4.44 19.47
C GLU A 253 -33.94 4.87 20.19
N GLN A 254 -34.48 6.06 19.90
CA GLN A 254 -35.78 6.49 20.42
C GLN A 254 -36.92 5.59 19.93
N GLU A 255 -36.94 5.22 18.64
CA GLU A 255 -37.92 4.30 18.07
C GLU A 255 -37.88 2.93 18.74
N LYS A 256 -36.67 2.38 18.96
CA LYS A 256 -36.48 1.14 19.73
C LYS A 256 -37.03 1.27 21.14
N ALA A 257 -36.80 2.39 21.83
CA ALA A 257 -37.32 2.62 23.17
C ALA A 257 -38.86 2.69 23.20
N VAL A 258 -39.48 3.43 22.27
CA VAL A 258 -40.95 3.50 22.14
C VAL A 258 -41.54 2.12 21.84
N THR A 259 -40.91 1.34 20.97
CA THR A 259 -41.35 -0.03 20.63
C THR A 259 -41.33 -0.95 21.85
N ARG A 260 -40.28 -0.86 22.70
CA ARG A 260 -40.22 -1.60 23.98
C ARG A 260 -41.37 -1.22 24.91
N HIS A 261 -41.68 0.07 25.05
CA HIS A 261 -42.79 0.53 25.89
C HIS A 261 -44.16 0.10 25.36
N SER A 262 -44.39 0.19 24.04
CA SER A 262 -45.63 -0.27 23.41
C SER A 262 -45.85 -1.77 23.64
N ASN A 263 -44.80 -2.57 23.49
CA ASN A 263 -44.85 -4.02 23.74
C ASN A 263 -45.08 -4.38 25.21
N HIS A 264 -44.71 -3.51 26.16
CA HIS A 264 -45.04 -3.70 27.58
C HIS A 264 -46.46 -3.24 27.93
N SER A 265 -47.02 -2.25 27.23
CA SER A 265 -48.39 -1.78 27.48
C SER A 265 -49.45 -2.87 27.20
N SER A 266 -49.24 -3.69 26.17
CA SER A 266 -50.10 -4.84 25.86
C SER A 266 -50.04 -5.94 26.95
N ALA A 267 -48.90 -6.09 27.64
CA ALA A 267 -48.77 -6.98 28.78
C ALA A 267 -49.51 -6.47 30.03
N ILE A 268 -49.61 -5.16 30.21
CA ILE A 268 -50.37 -4.55 31.30
C ILE A 268 -51.88 -4.70 31.04
N THR A 269 -52.35 -4.45 29.81
CA THR A 269 -53.76 -4.65 29.46
C THR A 269 -54.19 -6.10 29.54
N SER A 270 -53.33 -7.06 29.14
CA SER A 270 -53.64 -8.50 29.29
C SER A 270 -53.70 -8.93 30.76
N THR A 271 -52.82 -8.40 31.61
CA THR A 271 -52.84 -8.67 33.06
C THR A 271 -54.08 -8.07 33.72
N LEU A 272 -54.48 -6.85 33.36
CA LEU A 272 -55.71 -6.21 33.84
C LEU A 272 -56.96 -7.00 33.41
N HIS A 273 -57.02 -7.44 32.16
CA HIS A 273 -58.13 -8.29 31.70
C HIS A 273 -58.20 -9.63 32.44
N SER A 274 -57.05 -10.24 32.73
CA SER A 274 -56.97 -11.47 33.53
C SER A 274 -57.51 -11.26 34.96
N LEU A 275 -57.10 -10.17 35.62
CA LEU A 275 -57.56 -9.81 36.96
C LEU A 275 -59.07 -9.52 37.01
N ILE A 276 -59.61 -8.81 36.01
CA ILE A 276 -61.05 -8.52 35.90
C ILE A 276 -61.84 -9.83 35.68
N SER A 277 -61.34 -10.73 34.83
CA SER A 277 -61.95 -12.06 34.63
C SER A 277 -61.97 -12.89 35.92
N GLN A 278 -60.87 -12.93 36.68
CA GLN A 278 -60.82 -13.65 37.97
C GLN A 278 -61.79 -13.06 39.00
N GLN A 279 -61.94 -11.73 39.05
CA GLN A 279 -62.88 -11.08 39.95
C GLN A 279 -64.36 -11.34 39.59
N SER A 280 -64.67 -11.51 38.29
CA SER A 280 -66.01 -11.88 37.83
C SER A 280 -66.40 -13.33 38.21
N LEU A 281 -65.44 -14.26 38.14
CA LEU A 281 -65.63 -15.66 38.55
C LEU A 281 -65.89 -15.77 40.07
N ALA A 282 -65.14 -15.02 40.88
CA ALA A 282 -65.29 -15.03 42.34
C ALA A 282 -66.67 -14.52 42.82
N LYS A 283 -67.33 -13.63 42.07
CA LYS A 283 -68.67 -13.11 42.39
C LYS A 283 -69.81 -14.07 42.01
N SER A 284 -69.56 -15.12 41.24
CA SER A 284 -70.60 -16.09 40.82
C SER A 284 -70.77 -17.29 41.76
N VAL A 285 -69.98 -17.36 42.84
CA VAL A 285 -69.95 -18.49 43.80
C VAL A 285 -70.58 -18.10 45.16
N GLN A 286 -71.22 -16.93 45.24
CA GLN A 286 -72.05 -16.51 46.38
C GLN A 286 -73.52 -16.47 45.96
#